data_AF-A0A7I4XT99-F1
#
_entry.id   AF-A0A7I4XT99-F1
#
_cell.length_a   1.000
_cell.length_b   1.000
_cell.length_c   1.000
_cell.angle_alpha   90.00
_cell.angle_beta   90.00
_cell.angle_gamma   90.00
#
_symmetry.space_group_name_H-M   'P 1'
#
loop_
_entity.id
_entity.type
_entity.pdbx_description
1 polymer ?
#
loop_
_entity_poly.entity_id
_entity_poly.type
_entity_poly.pdbx_seq_one_letter_code
_entity_poly.pdbx_strand_id
1 'polypeptide(L)'
;MRARQGIRWALFASLLFFILGMGLLMTLSIVPTDSYFLQRNRHAKIIEKIRNFPQGGEDVKLDQPWAISNPEVISDISFFDRSEENYLVSNFSYSKGLGNLMFQYASLRSLAIKRHSTLVVPITNVLRRAFELNATFVTEKVANKLLRRAAKATIETKALGFLRALAARRALERARPLYFDGKPSDSAFEMEADAMFDDLYYIGVHVRRGMDISMNTRNLRHGHQAATPDYYRKAMEMASKGKENAIFVICSDNPVWSKRNLPKYDKGMIFACPGVHREVDMAILLHCDALILSPGTFSWWAGFLNTKSEKTIYYDGWPRPGSDLMKMVNKTELYPSSWVPLL
;
A
#
# COMPACT_ATOMS: atom_id res chain seq x y z
N MET A 1 -46.30 -7.02 -50.14
CA MET A 1 -46.82 -7.59 -48.87
C MET A 1 -45.81 -8.43 -48.07
N ARG A 2 -44.80 -9.08 -48.67
CA ARG A 2 -43.84 -9.94 -47.93
C ARG A 2 -42.84 -9.23 -47.01
N ALA A 3 -42.48 -7.97 -47.28
CA ALA A 3 -41.54 -7.20 -46.44
C ALA A 3 -42.11 -6.79 -45.06
N ARG A 4 -43.44 -6.59 -44.95
CA ARG A 4 -44.10 -6.23 -43.68
C ARG A 4 -44.28 -7.42 -42.74
N GLN A 5 -44.25 -8.65 -43.25
CA GLN A 5 -44.29 -9.87 -42.43
C GLN A 5 -42.93 -10.18 -41.78
N GLY A 6 -41.81 -9.96 -42.49
CA GLY A 6 -40.47 -10.18 -41.94
C GLY A 6 -40.15 -9.28 -40.73
N ILE A 7 -40.56 -8.00 -40.78
CA ILE A 7 -40.37 -7.06 -39.66
C ILE A 7 -41.22 -7.44 -38.45
N ARG A 8 -42.44 -7.95 -38.67
CA ARG A 8 -43.30 -8.44 -37.58
C ARG A 8 -42.71 -9.67 -36.89
N TRP A 9 -42.11 -10.60 -37.64
CA TRP A 9 -41.44 -11.78 -37.07
C TRP A 9 -40.16 -11.41 -36.31
N ALA A 10 -39.38 -10.44 -36.81
CA ALA A 10 -38.18 -9.96 -36.12
C ALA A 10 -38.50 -9.24 -34.79
N LEU A 11 -39.57 -8.42 -34.76
CA LEU A 11 -40.03 -7.76 -33.54
C LEU A 11 -40.61 -8.77 -32.53
N PHE A 12 -41.32 -9.80 -32.99
CA PHE A 12 -41.85 -10.85 -32.13
C PHE A 12 -40.73 -11.71 -31.52
N ALA A 13 -39.70 -12.05 -32.30
CA ALA A 13 -38.52 -12.76 -31.82
C ALA A 13 -37.74 -11.92 -30.80
N SER A 14 -37.53 -10.62 -31.06
CA SER A 14 -36.83 -9.73 -30.13
C SER A 14 -37.57 -9.54 -28.80
N LEU A 15 -38.91 -9.46 -28.83
CA LEU A 15 -39.74 -9.41 -27.62
C LEU A 15 -39.70 -10.73 -26.84
N LEU A 16 -39.71 -11.88 -27.53
CA LEU A 16 -39.59 -13.19 -26.90
C LEU A 16 -38.23 -13.38 -26.22
N PHE A 17 -37.13 -12.93 -26.86
CA PHE A 17 -35.80 -12.93 -26.25
C PHE A 17 -35.70 -11.98 -25.06
N PHE A 18 -36.39 -10.84 -25.08
CA PHE A 18 -36.43 -9.91 -23.95
C PHE A 18 -37.20 -10.48 -22.75
N ILE A 19 -38.33 -11.17 -23.00
CA ILE A 19 -39.14 -11.82 -21.96
C ILE A 19 -38.42 -13.05 -21.38
N LEU A 20 -37.79 -13.88 -22.23
CA LEU A 20 -36.96 -15.01 -21.77
C LEU A 20 -35.71 -14.53 -21.02
N GLY A 21 -35.12 -13.41 -21.43
CA GLY A 21 -34.02 -12.74 -20.73
C GLY A 21 -34.41 -12.20 -19.35
N MET A 22 -35.60 -11.60 -19.22
CA MET A 22 -36.11 -11.16 -17.92
C MET A 22 -36.52 -12.33 -17.02
N GLY A 23 -37.04 -13.43 -17.58
CA GLY A 23 -37.32 -14.67 -16.85
C GLY A 23 -36.05 -15.30 -16.26
N LEU A 24 -34.95 -15.31 -17.02
CA LEU A 24 -33.65 -15.80 -16.56
C LEU A 24 -33.02 -14.86 -15.50
N LEU A 25 -33.27 -13.55 -15.59
CA LEU A 25 -32.83 -12.56 -14.59
C LEU A 25 -33.65 -12.62 -13.29
N MET A 26 -34.92 -13.00 -13.34
CA MET A 26 -35.73 -13.22 -12.13
C MET A 26 -35.44 -14.57 -11.44
N THR A 27 -35.05 -15.62 -12.17
CA THR A 27 -34.62 -16.89 -11.54
C THR A 27 -33.21 -16.83 -10.97
N LEU A 28 -32.37 -15.89 -11.43
CA LEU A 28 -31.05 -15.60 -10.84
C LEU A 28 -31.09 -14.66 -9.62
N SER A 29 -32.25 -14.11 -9.27
CA SER A 29 -32.40 -13.13 -8.18
C SER A 29 -33.10 -13.67 -6.93
N ILE A 30 -33.44 -14.95 -6.88
CA ILE A 30 -34.10 -15.57 -5.71
C ILE A 30 -33.50 -16.96 -5.47
N VAL A 31 -32.32 -17.00 -4.84
CA VAL A 31 -31.95 -18.14 -3.99
C VAL A 31 -32.30 -17.70 -2.57
N PRO A 32 -33.27 -18.32 -1.89
CA PRO A 32 -33.55 -18.03 -0.49
C PRO A 32 -32.30 -18.35 0.33
N THR A 33 -31.78 -17.34 1.03
CA THR A 33 -30.61 -17.47 1.92
C THR A 33 -30.90 -18.19 3.23
N ASP A 34 -31.99 -18.94 3.35
CA ASP A 34 -32.39 -19.61 4.59
C ASP A 34 -32.82 -21.05 4.31
N SER A 35 -31.88 -22.00 4.40
CA SER A 35 -32.11 -23.41 4.80
C SER A 35 -30.89 -24.30 4.53
N TYR A 36 -29.77 -24.03 5.20
CA TYR A 36 -28.80 -25.09 5.56
C TYR A 36 -28.35 -24.90 7.01
N PHE A 37 -29.29 -25.03 7.94
CA PHE A 37 -28.97 -25.42 9.31
C PHE A 37 -28.61 -26.91 9.30
N LEU A 38 -27.31 -27.20 9.20
CA LEU A 38 -26.75 -28.42 9.75
C LEU A 38 -25.92 -28.02 10.97
N GLN A 39 -26.41 -28.43 12.14
CA GLN A 39 -25.72 -28.38 13.43
C GLN A 39 -24.20 -28.43 13.28
N ARG A 40 -23.52 -27.34 13.60
CA ARG A 40 -22.07 -27.35 13.86
C ARG A 40 -21.76 -26.31 14.91
N ASN A 41 -21.15 -26.82 15.99
CA ASN A 41 -20.58 -26.14 17.15
C ASN A 41 -20.38 -24.62 17.00
N ARG A 42 -20.85 -23.87 18.01
CA ARG A 42 -20.54 -22.45 18.24
C ARG A 42 -19.02 -22.30 18.39
N HIS A 43 -18.33 -22.06 17.30
CA HIS A 43 -16.92 -21.67 17.23
C HIS A 43 -16.85 -20.37 16.45
N ALA A 44 -15.86 -19.51 16.72
CA ALA A 44 -15.77 -18.22 16.05
C ALA A 44 -15.85 -18.33 14.53
N LYS A 45 -16.59 -17.39 13.94
CA LYS A 45 -16.75 -17.29 12.49
C LYS A 45 -15.51 -16.60 11.92
N ILE A 46 -14.57 -17.40 11.43
CA ILE A 46 -13.43 -16.90 10.65
C ILE A 46 -13.96 -16.53 9.25
N ILE A 47 -14.03 -15.23 8.98
CA ILE A 47 -14.46 -14.66 7.71
C ILE A 47 -13.21 -14.45 6.85
N GLU A 48 -12.99 -15.40 5.93
CA GLU A 48 -12.39 -15.16 4.61
C GLU A 48 -10.85 -15.09 4.49
N LYS A 49 -10.38 -15.51 3.30
CA LYS A 49 -9.01 -15.39 2.78
C LYS A 49 -9.10 -14.61 1.46
N ILE A 50 -8.44 -13.46 1.37
CA ILE A 50 -8.57 -12.56 0.21
C ILE A 50 -7.28 -12.55 -0.60
N ARG A 51 -7.40 -12.77 -1.91
CA ARG A 51 -6.31 -12.74 -2.90
C ARG A 51 -6.52 -11.55 -3.82
N ASN A 52 -5.58 -10.59 -3.89
CA ASN A 52 -5.82 -9.36 -4.68
C ASN A 52 -4.83 -8.95 -5.80
N PHE A 53 -3.55 -9.36 -5.93
CA PHE A 53 -2.57 -8.88 -6.97
C PHE A 53 -1.22 -9.66 -7.17
N PRO A 54 -0.93 -10.33 -8.30
CA PRO A 54 0.08 -11.39 -8.37
C PRO A 54 1.57 -10.98 -8.12
N GLN A 55 2.30 -11.86 -7.41
CA GLN A 55 3.78 -12.11 -7.34
C GLN A 55 4.71 -11.41 -6.30
N GLY A 56 5.28 -12.24 -5.37
CA GLY A 56 6.72 -12.63 -5.33
C GLY A 56 7.72 -11.96 -4.34
N GLY A 57 8.48 -12.78 -3.56
CA GLY A 57 9.88 -12.54 -3.07
C GLY A 57 10.17 -12.50 -1.54
N GLU A 58 10.72 -13.59 -0.94
CA GLU A 58 11.28 -13.85 0.46
C GLU A 58 12.42 -12.90 0.89
N ASP A 59 12.81 -12.65 2.16
CA ASP A 59 12.43 -12.99 3.54
C ASP A 59 12.80 -11.76 4.40
N VAL A 60 11.97 -11.32 5.34
CA VAL A 60 12.35 -10.26 6.29
C VAL A 60 12.22 -10.81 7.70
N LYS A 61 13.33 -10.80 8.44
CA LYS A 61 13.38 -11.21 9.86
C LYS A 61 13.05 -10.01 10.75
N LEU A 62 12.56 -10.25 11.96
CA LEU A 62 12.46 -9.21 13.00
C LEU A 62 13.82 -9.04 13.68
N ASP A 63 14.82 -8.61 12.91
CA ASP A 63 16.23 -8.44 13.29
C ASP A 63 16.64 -6.96 13.39
N GLN A 64 15.65 -6.06 13.49
CA GLN A 64 15.92 -4.64 13.60
C GLN A 64 16.67 -4.30 14.90
N PRO A 65 17.62 -3.33 14.87
CA PRO A 65 18.42 -2.96 16.03
C PRO A 65 17.66 -2.16 17.09
N TRP A 66 16.42 -1.74 16.82
CA TRP A 66 15.56 -1.02 17.75
C TRP A 66 14.50 -1.91 18.41
N ALA A 67 14.03 -1.49 19.58
CA ALA A 67 12.93 -2.16 20.27
C ALA A 67 11.61 -2.05 19.50
N ILE A 68 10.81 -3.10 19.52
CA ILE A 68 9.45 -3.13 18.97
C ILE A 68 8.45 -3.43 20.07
N SER A 69 7.24 -2.87 19.94
CA SER A 69 6.11 -3.16 20.85
C SER A 69 5.93 -4.67 21.03
N ASN A 70 5.68 -5.14 22.25
CA ASN A 70 5.40 -6.55 22.52
C ASN A 70 3.92 -6.74 22.88
N PRO A 71 3.04 -6.90 21.88
CA PRO A 71 1.59 -7.04 22.11
C PRO A 71 1.26 -8.40 22.74
N GLU A 72 0.06 -8.52 23.27
CA GLU A 72 -0.49 -9.81 23.68
C GLU A 72 -0.53 -10.78 22.49
N VAL A 73 -0.04 -12.01 22.70
CA VAL A 73 0.06 -13.04 21.66
C VAL A 73 -0.80 -14.23 22.02
N ILE A 74 -1.77 -14.54 21.18
CA ILE A 74 -2.64 -15.70 21.36
C ILE A 74 -1.92 -16.94 20.80
N SER A 75 -1.61 -17.86 21.70
CA SER A 75 -0.87 -19.10 21.41
C SER A 75 -1.75 -20.35 21.37
N ASP A 76 -2.96 -20.29 21.93
CA ASP A 76 -3.94 -21.37 21.91
C ASP A 76 -5.11 -21.04 20.95
N ILE A 77 -5.35 -21.95 20.00
CA ILE A 77 -6.44 -21.81 19.04
C ILE A 77 -7.82 -21.91 19.70
N SER A 78 -7.91 -22.55 20.87
CA SER A 78 -9.17 -22.68 21.61
C SER A 78 -9.75 -21.32 22.04
N PHE A 79 -8.92 -20.27 22.09
CA PHE A 79 -9.37 -18.87 22.23
C PHE A 79 -10.41 -18.51 21.16
N PHE A 80 -10.13 -18.83 19.90
CA PHE A 80 -11.03 -18.56 18.79
C PHE A 80 -12.24 -19.49 18.83
N ASP A 81 -12.10 -20.72 19.33
CA ASP A 81 -13.24 -21.63 19.45
C ASP A 81 -14.25 -21.17 20.52
N ARG A 82 -13.79 -20.47 21.57
CA ARG A 82 -14.65 -19.90 22.63
C ARG A 82 -15.20 -18.51 22.32
N SER A 83 -14.61 -17.81 21.37
CA SER A 83 -15.00 -16.44 21.05
C SER A 83 -16.24 -16.38 20.17
N GLU A 84 -17.10 -15.38 20.41
CA GLU A 84 -18.25 -15.07 19.56
C GLU A 84 -17.93 -14.04 18.46
N GLU A 85 -16.70 -13.50 18.45
CA GLU A 85 -16.25 -12.50 17.48
C GLU A 85 -16.04 -13.08 16.08
N ASN A 86 -16.16 -12.22 15.06
CA ASN A 86 -15.75 -12.56 13.70
C ASN A 86 -14.27 -12.24 13.50
N TYR A 87 -13.55 -13.06 12.76
CA TYR A 87 -12.11 -12.86 12.54
C TYR A 87 -11.75 -12.90 11.05
N LEU A 88 -10.95 -11.93 10.62
CA LEU A 88 -10.31 -11.94 9.29
C LEU A 88 -8.84 -12.32 9.48
N VAL A 89 -8.40 -13.44 8.91
CA VAL A 89 -7.06 -13.98 9.15
C VAL A 89 -6.19 -13.82 7.92
N SER A 90 -5.00 -13.24 8.07
CA SER A 90 -4.03 -13.13 6.99
C SER A 90 -2.60 -13.35 7.50
N ASN A 91 -1.81 -14.06 6.70
CA ASN A 91 -0.36 -14.22 6.91
C ASN A 91 0.47 -13.25 6.07
N PHE A 92 -0.14 -12.32 5.32
CA PHE A 92 0.57 -11.31 4.51
C PHE A 92 1.59 -11.91 3.52
N SER A 93 1.43 -13.19 3.15
CA SER A 93 2.45 -13.94 2.41
C SER A 93 2.49 -13.62 0.92
N TYR A 94 1.80 -12.56 0.49
CA TYR A 94 1.39 -12.40 -0.88
C TYR A 94 2.34 -11.52 -1.71
N SER A 95 2.63 -10.33 -1.19
CA SER A 95 3.63 -9.42 -1.73
C SER A 95 4.42 -8.82 -0.58
N LYS A 96 5.73 -8.67 -0.76
CA LYS A 96 6.67 -8.41 0.35
C LYS A 96 7.31 -7.02 0.32
N GLY A 97 7.08 -6.24 -0.74
CA GLY A 97 7.47 -4.84 -0.76
C GLY A 97 6.73 -4.07 0.34
N LEU A 98 7.44 -3.21 1.09
CA LEU A 98 6.87 -2.48 2.23
C LEU A 98 5.54 -1.81 1.87
N GLY A 99 5.50 -1.04 0.78
CA GLY A 99 4.26 -0.40 0.31
C GLY A 99 3.14 -1.38 -0.06
N ASN A 100 3.48 -2.58 -0.57
CA ASN A 100 2.46 -3.60 -0.90
C ASN A 100 1.91 -4.27 0.36
N LEU A 101 2.75 -4.47 1.38
CA LEU A 101 2.31 -4.95 2.69
C LEU A 101 1.40 -3.94 3.37
N MET A 102 1.71 -2.65 3.26
CA MET A 102 0.86 -1.56 3.76
C MET A 102 -0.49 -1.54 3.03
N PHE A 103 -0.51 -1.75 1.70
CA PHE A 103 -1.77 -1.90 0.96
C PHE A 103 -2.57 -3.14 1.38
N GLN A 104 -1.91 -4.28 1.63
CA GLN A 104 -2.56 -5.46 2.20
C GLN A 104 -3.16 -5.15 3.57
N TYR A 105 -2.42 -4.50 4.46
CA TYR A 105 -2.91 -4.11 5.78
C TYR A 105 -4.13 -3.20 5.69
N ALA A 106 -4.04 -2.11 4.92
CA ALA A 106 -5.12 -1.16 4.76
C ALA A 106 -6.38 -1.82 4.18
N SER A 107 -6.22 -2.69 3.18
CA SER A 107 -7.33 -3.42 2.57
C SER A 107 -8.00 -4.39 3.55
N LEU A 108 -7.20 -5.20 4.23
CA LEU A 108 -7.69 -6.18 5.20
C LEU A 108 -8.32 -5.48 6.40
N ARG A 109 -7.74 -4.39 6.89
CA ARG A 109 -8.30 -3.62 8.00
C ARG A 109 -9.62 -2.97 7.62
N SER A 110 -9.71 -2.36 6.44
CA SER A 110 -10.94 -1.78 5.92
C SER A 110 -12.06 -2.83 5.82
N LEU A 111 -11.73 -4.03 5.30
CA LEU A 111 -12.71 -5.10 5.23
C LEU A 111 -13.10 -5.63 6.62
N ALA A 112 -12.14 -5.81 7.52
CA ALA A 112 -12.41 -6.26 8.88
C ALA A 112 -13.42 -5.31 9.55
N ILE A 113 -13.21 -3.98 9.43
CA ILE A 113 -14.16 -2.97 9.90
C ILE A 113 -15.53 -3.13 9.22
N LYS A 114 -15.57 -3.24 7.89
CA LYS A 114 -16.83 -3.38 7.13
C LYS A 114 -17.62 -4.65 7.48
N ARG A 115 -16.94 -5.71 7.92
CA ARG A 115 -17.53 -7.00 8.27
C ARG A 115 -17.75 -7.17 9.77
N HIS A 116 -17.47 -6.14 10.59
CA HIS A 116 -17.47 -6.25 12.04
C HIS A 116 -16.63 -7.44 12.53
N SER A 117 -15.43 -7.55 11.97
CA SER A 117 -14.45 -8.58 12.28
C SER A 117 -13.17 -7.97 12.83
N THR A 118 -12.44 -8.76 13.61
CA THR A 118 -11.10 -8.44 14.08
C THR A 118 -10.06 -9.00 13.11
N LEU A 119 -9.11 -8.15 12.69
CA LEU A 119 -7.98 -8.58 11.87
C LEU A 119 -6.97 -9.36 12.71
N VAL A 120 -6.70 -10.60 12.35
CA VAL A 120 -5.76 -11.52 13.01
C VAL A 120 -4.54 -11.73 12.12
N VAL A 121 -3.36 -11.47 12.68
CA VAL A 121 -2.08 -11.55 11.96
C VAL A 121 -1.04 -12.30 12.79
N PRO A 122 -0.06 -12.97 12.17
CA PRO A 122 1.02 -13.59 12.91
C PRO A 122 1.90 -12.51 13.58
N ILE A 123 2.43 -12.82 14.77
CA ILE A 123 3.33 -11.93 15.53
C ILE A 123 4.62 -11.59 14.77
N THR A 124 5.01 -12.44 13.84
CA THR A 124 6.16 -12.30 12.93
C THR A 124 5.91 -11.32 11.78
N ASN A 125 4.74 -10.66 11.73
CA ASN A 125 4.42 -9.72 10.64
C ASN A 125 5.45 -8.58 10.57
N VAL A 126 6.12 -8.48 9.42
CA VAL A 126 7.22 -7.53 9.17
C VAL A 126 6.84 -6.06 9.34
N LEU A 127 5.56 -5.69 9.13
CA LEU A 127 5.13 -4.31 9.32
C LEU A 127 5.34 -3.83 10.76
N ARG A 128 5.41 -4.75 11.73
CA ARG A 128 5.71 -4.43 13.14
C ARG A 128 7.08 -3.80 13.36
N ARG A 129 8.00 -3.90 12.39
CA ARG A 129 9.30 -3.21 12.45
C ARG A 129 9.16 -1.71 12.55
N ALA A 130 8.08 -1.13 12.00
CA ALA A 130 7.88 0.32 12.00
C ALA A 130 6.46 0.78 12.31
N PHE A 131 5.48 -0.13 12.34
CA PHE A 131 4.08 0.23 12.53
C PHE A 131 3.47 -0.50 13.73
N GLU A 132 2.78 0.27 14.57
CA GLU A 132 1.86 -0.28 15.56
C GLU A 132 0.56 -0.70 14.86
N LEU A 133 0.46 -1.99 14.52
CA LEU A 133 -0.70 -2.50 13.80
C LEU A 133 -1.89 -2.66 14.75
N ASN A 134 -3.03 -2.09 14.38
CA ASN A 134 -4.31 -2.43 14.99
C ASN A 134 -4.80 -3.80 14.47
N ALA A 135 -4.31 -4.86 15.12
CA ALA A 135 -4.62 -6.27 14.83
C ALA A 135 -4.45 -7.13 16.09
N THR A 136 -5.11 -8.29 16.12
CA THR A 136 -4.84 -9.33 17.11
C THR A 136 -3.67 -10.18 16.65
N PHE A 137 -2.69 -10.37 17.52
CA PHE A 137 -1.49 -11.13 17.20
C PHE A 137 -1.59 -12.58 17.67
N VAL A 138 -1.17 -13.49 16.81
CA VAL A 138 -1.14 -14.94 17.07
C VAL A 138 0.24 -15.52 16.80
N THR A 139 0.54 -16.67 17.41
CA THR A 139 1.70 -17.47 16.98
C THR A 139 1.53 -17.97 15.54
N GLU A 140 2.65 -18.23 14.85
CA GLU A 140 2.66 -18.83 13.51
C GLU A 140 1.87 -20.14 13.45
N LYS A 141 1.99 -20.96 14.50
CA LYS A 141 1.25 -22.23 14.62
C LYS A 141 -0.26 -21.99 14.60
N VAL A 142 -0.74 -20.98 15.33
CA VAL A 142 -2.17 -20.63 15.38
C VAL A 142 -2.62 -20.01 14.06
N ALA A 143 -1.87 -19.05 13.49
CA ALA A 143 -2.17 -18.44 12.19
C ALA A 143 -2.36 -19.50 11.10
N ASN A 144 -1.42 -20.45 11.00
CA ASN A 144 -1.47 -21.53 10.02
C ASN A 144 -2.68 -22.46 10.22
N LYS A 145 -3.04 -22.77 11.47
CA LYS A 145 -4.23 -23.57 11.77
C LYS A 145 -5.52 -22.83 11.39
N LEU A 146 -5.63 -21.54 11.72
CA LEU A 146 -6.78 -20.71 11.35
C LEU A 146 -6.93 -20.61 9.82
N LEU A 147 -5.83 -20.39 9.10
CA LEU A 147 -5.82 -20.36 7.64
C LEU A 147 -6.22 -21.70 7.01
N ARG A 148 -5.80 -22.84 7.60
CA ARG A 148 -6.23 -24.18 7.15
C ARG A 148 -7.73 -24.40 7.37
N ARG A 149 -8.28 -23.94 8.51
CA ARG A 149 -9.73 -24.00 8.77
C ARG A 149 -10.52 -23.18 7.74
N ALA A 150 -10.01 -22.00 7.37
CA ALA A 150 -10.63 -21.11 6.38
C ALA A 150 -10.45 -21.58 4.92
N ALA A 151 -9.60 -22.58 4.64
CA ALA A 151 -9.26 -22.99 3.28
C ALA A 151 -10.46 -23.48 2.44
N LYS A 152 -11.57 -23.88 3.07
CA LYS A 152 -12.81 -24.28 2.39
C LYS A 152 -13.79 -23.13 2.11
N ALA A 153 -13.52 -21.92 2.63
CA ALA A 153 -14.38 -20.73 2.48
C ALA A 153 -13.54 -19.59 1.87
N THR A 154 -13.40 -19.58 0.55
CA THR A 154 -12.76 -18.48 -0.18
C THR A 154 -13.83 -17.79 -1.01
N ILE A 155 -14.06 -16.49 -0.80
CA ILE A 155 -14.85 -15.64 -1.70
C ILE A 155 -13.85 -14.74 -2.43
N GLU A 156 -13.93 -14.70 -3.75
CA GLU A 156 -13.21 -13.70 -4.54
C GLU A 156 -14.01 -12.38 -4.50
N THR A 157 -13.58 -11.43 -3.66
CA THR A 157 -14.06 -10.05 -3.80
C THR A 157 -13.13 -9.29 -4.73
N LYS A 158 -13.60 -8.99 -5.95
CA LYS A 158 -12.90 -8.07 -6.87
C LYS A 158 -12.67 -6.73 -6.17
N ALA A 159 -11.41 -6.36 -5.96
CA ALA A 159 -10.93 -5.19 -5.24
C ALA A 159 -11.16 -3.85 -5.97
N LEU A 160 -12.37 -3.62 -6.50
CA LEU A 160 -12.73 -2.36 -7.16
C LEU A 160 -13.23 -1.29 -6.17
N GLY A 161 -13.66 -1.70 -4.97
CA GLY A 161 -14.14 -0.78 -3.92
C GLY A 161 -13.04 -0.10 -3.09
N PHE A 162 -11.80 -0.64 -3.14
CA PHE A 162 -10.69 -0.18 -2.31
C PHE A 162 -10.20 1.23 -2.68
N LEU A 163 -10.02 1.51 -3.98
CA LEU A 163 -9.55 2.82 -4.45
C LEU A 163 -10.57 3.93 -4.15
N ARG A 164 -11.87 3.61 -4.21
CA ARG A 164 -12.94 4.54 -3.83
C ARG A 164 -13.03 4.81 -2.32
N ALA A 165 -12.67 3.83 -1.49
CA ALA A 165 -12.66 3.99 -0.03
C ALA A 165 -11.43 4.76 0.48
N LEU A 166 -10.29 4.71 -0.23
CA LEU A 166 -9.11 5.51 0.09
C LEU A 166 -9.30 7.01 -0.21
N ALA A 167 -10.21 7.34 -1.14
CA ALA A 167 -10.62 8.72 -1.42
C ALA A 167 -11.48 9.32 -0.29
N ALA A 168 -11.98 8.52 0.65
CA ALA A 168 -12.67 8.99 1.84
C ALA A 168 -11.66 9.36 2.94
N ARG A 169 -11.32 10.64 2.94
CA ARG A 169 -10.56 11.38 3.96
C ARG A 169 -11.10 11.11 5.38
N ARG A 170 -10.17 11.06 6.35
CA ARG A 170 -10.31 10.89 7.83
C ARG A 170 -10.04 9.49 8.37
N ALA A 171 -8.78 9.07 8.38
CA ALA A 171 -8.27 8.05 9.29
C ALA A 171 -6.76 8.18 9.58
N LEU A 172 -6.19 9.40 9.51
CA LEU A 172 -4.76 9.65 9.74
C LEU A 172 -4.48 10.76 10.75
N GLU A 173 -5.35 10.92 11.75
CA GLU A 173 -5.15 11.87 12.86
C GLU A 173 -4.74 11.19 14.18
N ARG A 174 -4.28 9.93 14.16
CA ARG A 174 -3.87 9.22 15.39
C ARG A 174 -2.57 8.41 15.26
N ALA A 175 -1.60 8.90 14.49
CA ALA A 175 -0.21 8.50 14.72
C ALA A 175 0.35 9.41 15.82
N ARG A 176 0.60 8.88 17.02
CA ARG A 176 1.32 9.61 18.06
C ARG A 176 2.82 9.56 17.73
N PRO A 177 3.57 10.65 17.94
CA PRO A 177 5.03 10.61 17.85
C PRO A 177 5.59 9.61 18.85
N LEU A 178 6.48 8.73 18.40
CA LEU A 178 7.38 8.00 19.29
C LEU A 178 8.48 8.99 19.69
N TYR A 179 8.41 9.54 20.90
CA TYR A 179 9.52 10.27 21.48
C TYR A 179 10.64 9.27 21.79
N PHE A 180 11.80 9.46 21.19
CA PHE A 180 13.03 8.77 21.57
C PHE A 180 13.85 9.71 22.45
N ASP A 181 13.91 9.43 23.75
CA ASP A 181 14.98 9.93 24.61
C ASP A 181 16.29 9.23 24.19
N GLY A 182 16.94 9.77 23.16
CA GLY A 182 18.22 9.28 22.66
C GLY A 182 19.38 10.03 23.29
N LYS A 183 20.28 9.32 23.98
CA LYS A 183 21.63 9.84 24.26
C LYS A 183 22.48 9.75 22.98
N PRO A 184 23.26 10.79 22.65
CA PRO A 184 24.00 10.85 21.39
C PRO A 184 25.33 10.11 21.51
N SER A 185 25.45 8.95 20.87
CA SER A 185 26.75 8.36 20.54
C SER A 185 26.60 7.29 19.46
N ASP A 186 26.42 7.72 18.22
CA ASP A 186 26.74 6.96 17.01
C ASP A 186 26.90 7.98 15.88
N SER A 187 28.11 8.56 15.81
CA SER A 187 28.73 9.34 14.71
C SER A 187 27.86 9.93 13.59
N ALA A 188 26.72 10.53 13.93
CA ALA A 188 26.20 11.71 13.25
C ALA A 188 27.01 12.89 13.77
N PHE A 189 27.66 13.62 12.86
CA PHE A 189 28.48 14.80 13.14
C PHE A 189 27.95 15.61 14.35
N GLU A 190 28.76 15.74 15.40
CA GLU A 190 28.54 16.78 16.42
C GLU A 190 28.67 18.13 15.71
N MET A 191 27.52 18.72 15.39
CA MET A 191 27.40 20.13 15.02
C MET A 191 26.98 20.88 16.27
N GLU A 192 27.68 21.98 16.58
CA GLU A 192 27.41 22.81 17.75
C GLU A 192 25.93 23.24 17.78
N ALA A 193 25.29 23.00 18.93
CA ALA A 193 23.86 23.22 19.15
C ALA A 193 23.42 24.68 18.96
N ASP A 194 24.36 25.63 19.04
CA ASP A 194 24.09 27.07 19.00
C ASP A 194 24.11 27.65 17.58
N ALA A 195 24.42 26.86 16.55
CA ALA A 195 24.15 27.21 15.14
C ALA A 195 22.66 26.98 14.78
N MET A 196 21.77 27.23 15.75
CA MET A 196 20.32 27.06 15.69
C MET A 196 19.70 27.86 14.52
N PHE A 197 19.24 27.11 13.52
CA PHE A 197 17.92 27.27 12.89
C PHE A 197 17.55 28.62 12.27
N ASP A 198 18.25 29.04 11.21
CA ASP A 198 17.50 29.63 10.10
C ASP A 198 16.73 28.47 9.43
N ASP A 199 15.39 28.43 9.59
CA ASP A 199 14.44 27.40 9.11
C ASP A 199 14.98 26.48 7.99
N LEU A 200 15.63 25.37 8.38
CA LEU A 200 16.07 24.35 7.44
C LEU A 200 14.86 23.68 6.81
N TYR A 201 14.82 23.63 5.49
CA TYR A 201 13.71 23.07 4.74
C TYR A 201 14.11 21.71 4.15
N TYR A 202 13.64 20.62 4.76
CA TYR A 202 14.00 19.27 4.36
C TYR A 202 13.13 18.76 3.22
N ILE A 203 13.78 18.35 2.14
CA ILE A 203 13.16 17.82 0.93
C ILE A 203 13.53 16.33 0.82
N GLY A 204 12.57 15.45 1.08
CA GLY A 204 12.73 14.02 0.95
C GLY A 204 12.67 13.59 -0.51
N VAL A 205 13.72 12.94 -1.01
CA VAL A 205 13.82 12.47 -2.39
C VAL A 205 13.87 10.96 -2.41
N HIS A 206 12.78 10.32 -2.86
CA HIS A 206 12.78 8.87 -3.04
C HIS A 206 13.15 8.49 -4.48
N VAL A 207 14.21 7.70 -4.62
CA VAL A 207 14.74 7.24 -5.92
C VAL A 207 14.64 5.72 -6.03
N ARG A 208 13.64 5.24 -6.77
CA ARG A 208 13.52 3.83 -7.17
C ARG A 208 14.24 3.56 -8.49
N ARG A 209 15.39 2.92 -8.40
CA ARG A 209 16.33 2.56 -9.48
C ARG A 209 16.97 1.18 -9.32
N GLY A 210 16.47 0.35 -8.41
CA GLY A 210 16.89 -1.03 -8.23
C GLY A 210 16.54 -1.94 -9.42
N MET A 211 16.99 -3.20 -9.36
CA MET A 211 16.82 -4.17 -10.46
C MET A 211 15.35 -4.41 -10.85
N ASP A 212 14.42 -4.31 -9.89
CA ASP A 212 13.00 -4.55 -10.11
C ASP A 212 12.36 -3.57 -11.13
N ILE A 213 12.82 -2.32 -11.18
CA ILE A 213 12.30 -1.31 -12.12
C ILE A 213 13.21 -1.13 -13.34
N SER A 214 14.48 -1.51 -13.24
CA SER A 214 15.50 -1.26 -14.28
C SER A 214 15.87 -2.46 -15.13
N MET A 215 15.71 -3.68 -14.60
CA MET A 215 16.18 -4.93 -15.23
C MET A 215 15.12 -6.03 -15.31
N ASN A 216 13.99 -5.90 -14.59
CA ASN A 216 12.92 -6.90 -14.64
C ASN A 216 12.12 -6.79 -15.95
N THR A 217 12.40 -7.70 -16.88
CA THR A 217 11.75 -7.75 -18.21
C THR A 217 10.23 -7.82 -18.13
N ARG A 218 9.64 -8.47 -17.13
CA ARG A 218 8.17 -8.53 -16.98
C ARG A 218 7.62 -7.15 -16.63
N ASN A 219 8.22 -6.47 -15.67
CA ASN A 219 7.78 -5.12 -15.27
C ASN A 219 7.96 -4.12 -16.41
N LEU A 220 9.11 -4.17 -17.09
CA LEU A 220 9.39 -3.33 -18.25
C LEU A 220 8.38 -3.58 -19.37
N ARG A 221 8.11 -4.84 -19.74
CA ARG A 221 7.09 -5.16 -20.76
C ARG A 221 5.70 -4.65 -20.35
N HIS A 222 5.32 -4.86 -19.09
CA HIS A 222 4.02 -4.46 -18.56
C HIS A 222 3.77 -2.94 -18.62
N GLY A 223 4.81 -2.13 -18.49
CA GLY A 223 4.71 -0.67 -18.58
C GLY A 223 5.34 0.10 -17.44
N HIS A 224 6.05 -0.57 -16.53
CA HIS A 224 6.80 0.10 -15.50
C HIS A 224 7.99 0.86 -16.10
N GLN A 225 8.24 2.05 -15.56
CA GLN A 225 9.30 2.95 -15.99
C GLN A 225 9.84 3.68 -14.76
N ALA A 226 11.16 3.78 -14.67
CA ALA A 226 11.82 4.57 -13.64
C ALA A 226 11.79 6.06 -13.99
N ALA A 227 11.70 6.91 -12.98
CA ALA A 227 11.79 8.36 -13.15
C ALA A 227 13.15 8.78 -13.73
N THR A 228 13.14 9.75 -14.64
CA THR A 228 14.34 10.20 -15.37
C THR A 228 15.23 11.09 -14.50
N PRO A 229 16.54 11.22 -14.80
CA PRO A 229 17.38 12.24 -14.17
C PRO A 229 16.81 13.66 -14.30
N ASP A 230 16.23 13.98 -15.47
CA ASP A 230 15.64 15.29 -15.75
C ASP A 230 14.42 15.57 -14.87
N TYR A 231 13.58 14.56 -14.59
CA TYR A 231 12.51 14.67 -13.61
C TYR A 231 13.06 15.10 -12.24
N TYR A 232 14.07 14.41 -11.72
CA TYR A 232 14.61 14.75 -10.40
C TYR A 232 15.21 16.15 -10.38
N ARG A 233 15.91 16.55 -11.45
CA ARG A 233 16.44 17.91 -11.59
C ARG A 233 15.33 18.96 -11.47
N LYS A 234 14.28 18.85 -12.28
CA LYS A 234 13.13 19.78 -12.24
C LYS A 234 12.39 19.72 -10.90
N ALA A 235 12.21 18.53 -10.33
CA ALA A 235 11.51 18.34 -9.07
C ALA A 235 12.26 18.99 -7.91
N MET A 236 13.58 18.81 -7.86
CA MET A 236 14.44 19.41 -6.83
C MET A 236 14.42 20.93 -6.93
N GLU A 237 14.54 21.48 -8.14
CA GLU A 237 14.42 22.92 -8.41
C GLU A 237 13.04 23.47 -7.99
N MET A 238 11.96 22.75 -8.32
CA MET A 238 10.60 23.14 -7.94
C MET A 238 10.36 23.06 -6.43
N ALA A 239 10.93 22.06 -5.76
CA ALA A 239 10.77 21.86 -4.32
C ALA A 239 11.54 22.89 -3.50
N SER A 240 12.76 23.26 -3.92
CA SER A 240 13.59 24.25 -3.22
C SER A 240 13.30 25.70 -3.60
N LYS A 241 12.47 25.96 -4.62
CA LYS A 241 12.15 27.32 -5.07
C LYS A 241 11.62 28.18 -3.90
N GLY A 242 12.33 29.27 -3.62
CA GLY A 242 11.99 30.22 -2.56
C GLY A 242 12.38 29.74 -1.15
N LYS A 243 13.22 28.72 -1.03
CA LYS A 243 13.75 28.20 0.23
C LYS A 243 15.26 28.43 0.25
N GLU A 244 15.71 29.33 1.13
CA GLU A 244 17.14 29.70 1.21
C GLU A 244 18.00 28.56 1.79
N ASN A 245 17.43 27.74 2.68
CA ASN A 245 18.13 26.65 3.38
C ASN A 245 17.56 25.25 3.06
N ALA A 246 17.44 24.92 1.77
CA ALA A 246 16.89 23.63 1.33
C ALA A 246 17.89 22.47 1.51
N ILE A 247 17.51 21.43 2.25
CA ILE A 247 18.31 20.21 2.43
C ILE A 247 17.63 19.03 1.76
N PHE A 248 18.33 18.33 0.87
CA PHE A 248 17.82 17.14 0.21
C PHE A 248 18.23 15.86 0.94
N VAL A 249 17.25 15.02 1.27
CA VAL A 249 17.46 13.73 1.91
C VAL A 249 17.07 12.61 0.94
N ILE A 250 18.06 11.90 0.41
CA ILE A 250 17.89 10.89 -0.64
C ILE A 250 17.72 9.50 -0.03
N CYS A 251 16.53 8.93 -0.18
CA CYS A 251 16.25 7.51 0.07
C CYS A 251 16.25 6.75 -1.26
N SER A 252 17.13 5.75 -1.42
CA SER A 252 17.26 5.05 -2.71
C SER A 252 17.61 3.58 -2.56
N ASP A 253 16.99 2.75 -3.40
CA ASP A 253 17.37 1.35 -3.60
C ASP A 253 18.57 1.19 -4.57
N ASN A 254 19.13 2.30 -5.07
CA ASN A 254 20.36 2.35 -5.86
C ASN A 254 21.14 3.67 -5.61
N PRO A 255 21.83 3.79 -4.46
CA PRO A 255 22.59 5.00 -4.11
C PRO A 255 23.67 5.38 -5.12
N VAL A 256 24.30 4.39 -5.78
CA VAL A 256 25.31 4.62 -6.83
C VAL A 256 24.71 5.35 -8.02
N TRP A 257 23.54 4.93 -8.49
CA TRP A 257 22.83 5.62 -9.56
C TRP A 257 22.46 7.05 -9.13
N SER A 258 21.94 7.22 -7.91
CA SER A 258 21.54 8.52 -7.38
C SER A 258 22.71 9.51 -7.34
N LYS A 259 23.86 9.09 -6.79
CA LYS A 259 25.08 9.91 -6.73
C LYS A 259 25.59 10.35 -8.11
N ARG A 260 25.38 9.52 -9.14
CA ARG A 260 25.84 9.81 -10.51
C ARG A 260 24.90 10.71 -11.30
N ASN A 261 23.58 10.60 -11.08
CA ASN A 261 22.58 11.18 -11.96
C ASN A 261 21.81 12.36 -11.35
N LEU A 262 21.81 12.51 -10.02
CA LEU A 262 21.13 13.63 -9.38
C LEU A 262 22.00 14.90 -9.46
N PRO A 263 21.37 16.09 -9.51
CA PRO A 263 22.09 17.36 -9.46
C PRO A 263 22.99 17.44 -8.23
N LYS A 264 24.15 18.07 -8.40
CA LYS A 264 25.03 18.42 -7.28
C LYS A 264 24.54 19.73 -6.69
N TYR A 265 24.43 19.77 -5.37
CA TYR A 265 24.25 20.97 -4.57
C TYR A 265 25.50 21.15 -3.69
N ASP A 266 25.59 22.29 -2.99
CA ASP A 266 26.73 22.57 -2.13
C ASP A 266 26.96 21.46 -1.11
N LYS A 267 28.23 21.26 -0.76
CA LYS A 267 28.66 20.20 0.16
C LYS A 267 27.95 20.40 1.50
N GLY A 268 27.02 19.50 1.83
CA GLY A 268 26.22 19.55 3.06
C GLY A 268 24.71 19.67 2.85
N MET A 269 24.25 20.02 1.63
CA MET A 269 22.82 20.13 1.32
C MET A 269 22.20 18.84 0.77
N ILE A 270 22.98 17.76 0.65
CA ILE A 270 22.49 16.45 0.19
C ILE A 270 22.96 15.36 1.15
N PHE A 271 22.02 14.64 1.74
CA PHE A 271 22.25 13.48 2.59
C PHE A 271 21.68 12.23 1.91
N ALA A 272 22.44 11.14 1.88
CA ALA A 272 21.96 9.86 1.37
C ALA A 272 21.68 8.93 2.55
N CYS A 273 20.49 8.35 2.59
CA CYS A 273 20.15 7.35 3.59
C CYS A 273 20.96 6.06 3.34
N PRO A 274 21.32 5.32 4.41
CA PRO A 274 22.04 4.05 4.27
C PRO A 274 21.28 3.00 3.47
N GLY A 275 19.95 3.09 3.36
CA GLY A 275 19.12 2.17 2.58
C GLY A 275 19.02 0.75 3.14
N VAL A 276 19.52 0.53 4.37
CA VAL A 276 19.56 -0.80 5.02
C VAL A 276 18.17 -1.28 5.39
N HIS A 277 17.31 -0.37 5.85
CA HIS A 277 15.96 -0.67 6.30
C HIS A 277 14.97 0.28 5.63
N ARG A 278 14.12 -0.27 4.76
CA ARG A 278 13.16 0.53 3.96
C ARG A 278 12.19 1.30 4.84
N GLU A 279 11.85 0.74 5.99
CA GLU A 279 10.98 1.38 6.96
C GLU A 279 11.64 2.59 7.67
N VAL A 280 12.98 2.58 7.81
CA VAL A 280 13.73 3.75 8.28
C VAL A 280 13.75 4.83 7.20
N ASP A 281 14.01 4.45 5.95
CA ASP A 281 13.91 5.37 4.81
C ASP A 281 12.52 6.01 4.74
N MET A 282 11.45 5.23 4.95
CA MET A 282 10.09 5.76 4.99
C MET A 282 9.92 6.74 6.15
N ALA A 283 10.33 6.37 7.36
CA ALA A 283 10.24 7.25 8.53
C ALA A 283 10.95 8.60 8.30
N ILE A 284 12.12 8.59 7.67
CA ILE A 284 12.85 9.81 7.28
C ILE A 284 12.02 10.66 6.32
N LEU A 285 11.46 10.05 5.27
CA LEU A 285 10.59 10.77 4.32
C LEU A 285 9.36 11.37 4.99
N LEU A 286 8.77 10.73 5.99
CA LEU A 286 7.59 11.25 6.71
C LEU A 286 7.88 12.52 7.52
N HIS A 287 9.15 12.82 7.83
CA HIS A 287 9.53 14.00 8.60
C HIS A 287 10.00 15.18 7.74
N CYS A 288 10.10 14.99 6.42
CA CYS A 288 10.49 16.04 5.47
C CYS A 288 9.34 17.03 5.22
N ASP A 289 9.70 18.29 4.94
CA ASP A 289 8.80 19.43 4.67
C ASP A 289 8.26 19.44 3.23
N ALA A 290 8.96 18.78 2.32
CA ALA A 290 8.49 18.48 0.97
C ALA A 290 8.96 17.09 0.52
N LEU A 291 8.29 16.55 -0.50
CA LEU A 291 8.56 15.22 -1.04
C LEU A 291 8.68 15.21 -2.56
N ILE A 292 9.68 14.47 -3.05
CA ILE A 292 9.89 14.14 -4.46
C ILE A 292 9.85 12.62 -4.60
N LEU A 293 8.86 12.12 -5.32
CA LEU A 293 8.46 10.71 -5.30
C LEU A 293 8.70 10.03 -6.65
N SER A 294 9.42 8.92 -6.66
CA SER A 294 9.49 7.99 -7.80
C SER A 294 8.21 7.14 -7.94
N PRO A 295 8.00 6.43 -9.06
CA PRO A 295 6.87 5.51 -9.20
C PRO A 295 6.94 4.29 -8.27
N GLY A 296 5.82 3.99 -7.61
CA GLY A 296 5.67 2.76 -6.84
C GLY A 296 4.89 2.95 -5.55
N THR A 297 4.54 1.82 -4.95
CA THR A 297 3.72 1.78 -3.73
C THR A 297 4.46 2.34 -2.52
N PHE A 298 5.79 2.16 -2.42
CA PHE A 298 6.60 2.76 -1.36
C PHE A 298 6.47 4.29 -1.36
N SER A 299 6.74 4.92 -2.51
CA SER A 299 6.69 6.38 -2.65
C SER A 299 5.26 6.90 -2.46
N TRP A 300 4.27 6.17 -2.96
CA TRP A 300 2.87 6.49 -2.73
C TRP A 300 2.55 6.53 -1.23
N TRP A 301 2.95 5.52 -0.46
CA TRP A 301 2.72 5.52 0.99
C TRP A 301 3.51 6.60 1.73
N ALA A 302 4.75 6.89 1.33
CA ALA A 302 5.51 7.99 1.90
C ALA A 302 4.79 9.33 1.71
N GLY A 303 4.27 9.60 0.51
CA GLY A 303 3.46 10.79 0.23
C GLY A 303 2.13 10.81 0.99
N PHE A 304 1.45 9.67 1.10
CA PHE A 304 0.12 9.59 1.71
C PHE A 304 0.16 9.72 3.23
N LEU A 305 1.21 9.20 3.88
CA LEU A 305 1.36 9.26 5.34
C LEU A 305 2.02 10.55 5.82
N ASN A 306 2.77 11.26 4.96
CA ASN A 306 3.40 12.50 5.35
C ASN A 306 2.34 13.61 5.40
N THR A 307 1.89 13.94 6.61
CA THR A 307 0.93 15.02 6.90
C THR A 307 1.60 16.39 7.06
N LYS A 308 2.94 16.43 7.14
CA LYS A 308 3.75 17.65 7.30
C LYS A 308 4.05 18.32 5.96
N SER A 309 4.22 17.52 4.91
CA SER A 309 4.68 17.97 3.60
C SER A 309 3.78 19.07 3.01
N GLU A 310 4.37 20.24 2.78
CA GLU A 310 3.71 21.35 2.10
C GLU A 310 3.55 21.07 0.59
N LYS A 311 4.46 20.26 0.04
CA LYS A 311 4.55 19.99 -1.40
C LYS A 311 4.99 18.57 -1.65
N THR A 312 4.13 17.79 -2.30
CA THR A 312 4.42 16.43 -2.73
C THR A 312 4.42 16.36 -4.24
N ILE A 313 5.59 16.15 -4.84
CA ILE A 313 5.81 16.04 -6.29
C ILE A 313 5.97 14.57 -6.65
N TYR A 314 5.29 14.11 -7.71
CA TYR A 314 5.42 12.73 -8.19
C TYR A 314 5.75 12.65 -9.69
N TYR A 315 6.43 11.57 -10.08
CA TYR A 315 6.77 11.33 -11.48
C TYR A 315 5.54 10.93 -12.30
N ASP A 316 5.16 11.79 -13.22
CA ASP A 316 3.98 11.61 -14.07
C ASP A 316 4.30 10.84 -15.36
N GLY A 317 5.56 10.54 -15.66
CA GLY A 317 5.92 9.71 -16.82
C GLY A 317 5.62 8.21 -16.65
N TRP A 318 5.04 7.79 -15.53
CA TRP A 318 4.59 6.41 -15.27
C TRP A 318 3.05 6.37 -15.22
N PRO A 319 2.38 5.33 -15.77
CA PRO A 319 2.92 4.22 -16.56
C PRO A 319 3.43 4.65 -17.94
N ARG A 320 4.26 3.81 -18.58
CA ARG A 320 4.75 4.07 -19.94
C ARG A 320 3.56 4.25 -20.91
N PRO A 321 3.55 5.30 -21.75
CA PRO A 321 2.51 5.48 -22.77
C PRO A 321 2.32 4.22 -23.64
N GLY A 322 1.07 3.87 -23.93
CA GLY A 322 0.69 2.71 -24.75
C GLY A 322 0.89 1.33 -24.10
N SER A 323 1.34 1.27 -22.83
CA SER A 323 1.52 -0.01 -22.12
C SER A 323 0.21 -0.59 -21.58
N ASP A 324 0.21 -1.89 -21.24
CA ASP A 324 -0.93 -2.53 -20.60
C ASP A 324 -1.20 -1.95 -19.20
N LEU A 325 -0.15 -1.61 -18.47
CA LEU A 325 -0.26 -0.96 -17.16
C LEU A 325 -1.01 0.38 -17.24
N MET A 326 -0.81 1.16 -18.32
CA MET A 326 -1.54 2.42 -18.53
C MET A 326 -3.06 2.20 -18.63
N LYS A 327 -3.50 1.07 -19.19
CA LYS A 327 -4.93 0.73 -19.30
C LYS A 327 -5.57 0.37 -17.95
N MET A 328 -4.75 0.02 -16.96
CA MET A 328 -5.19 -0.46 -15.65
C MET A 328 -5.09 0.62 -14.56
N VAL A 329 -4.40 1.73 -14.83
CA VAL A 329 -4.12 2.77 -13.83
C VAL A 329 -4.87 4.04 -14.18
N ASN A 330 -5.81 4.43 -13.32
CA ASN A 330 -6.36 5.78 -13.33
C ASN A 330 -5.57 6.66 -12.37
N LYS A 331 -4.74 7.57 -12.90
CA LYS A 331 -3.90 8.47 -12.09
C LYS A 331 -4.69 9.42 -11.21
N THR A 332 -5.87 9.85 -11.64
CA THR A 332 -6.71 10.78 -10.87
C THR A 332 -7.35 10.11 -9.66
N GLU A 333 -7.45 8.77 -9.68
CA GLU A 333 -7.89 7.97 -8.53
C GLU A 333 -6.72 7.49 -7.68
N LEU A 334 -5.55 7.33 -8.30
CA LEU A 334 -4.35 6.87 -7.62
C LEU A 334 -3.71 7.97 -6.79
N TYR A 335 -3.51 9.16 -7.36
CA TYR A 335 -2.79 10.25 -6.70
C TYR A 335 -3.77 11.30 -6.14
N PRO A 336 -3.59 11.75 -4.88
CA PRO A 336 -4.35 12.88 -4.36
C PRO A 336 -4.21 14.11 -5.27
N SER A 337 -5.30 14.86 -5.45
CA SER A 337 -5.31 16.08 -6.27
C SER A 337 -4.42 17.20 -5.73
N SER A 338 -4.03 17.12 -4.46
CA SER A 338 -3.06 18.03 -3.83
C SER A 338 -1.61 17.74 -4.23
N TRP A 339 -1.32 16.60 -4.86
CA TRP A 339 0.04 16.27 -5.29
C TRP A 339 0.32 16.85 -6.68
N VAL A 340 1.57 17.24 -6.91
CA VAL A 340 2.01 17.90 -8.13
C VAL A 340 2.58 16.86 -9.11
N PRO A 341 1.94 16.61 -10.27
CA PRO A 341 2.53 15.80 -11.32
C PRO A 341 3.71 16.52 -11.99
N LEU A 342 4.79 15.79 -12.29
CA LEU A 342 5.91 16.33 -13.06
C LEU A 342 6.54 15.28 -13.98
N LEU A 343 6.91 15.70 -15.20
CA LEU A 343 7.49 14.86 -16.26
C LEU A 343 9.03 14.92 -16.33
#